data_AF-A0A8B6UUM7-F1
#
_entry.id   AF-A0A8B6UUM7-F1
#
_cell.length_a   1.000
_cell.length_b   1.000
_cell.length_c   1.000
_cell.angle_alpha   90.00
_cell.angle_beta   90.00
_cell.angle_gamma   90.00
#
_symmetry.space_group_name_H-M   'P 1'
#
loop_
_entity.id
_entity.type
_entity.pdbx_description
1 polymer ?
#
loop_
_entity_poly.entity_id
_entity_poly.type
_entity_poly.pdbx_seq_one_letter_code
_entity_poly.pdbx_strand_id
1 'polypeptide(L)'
;MSQRQSVALSAVELQTLENNLRARRGASVLVIGARCPMEAFQDDLRESAQRLGFQPEGDGRFIVSISPGGGAKLGWEPAKAPTHTIH
;
A
#
# COMPACT_ATOMS: atom_id res chain seq x y z
N MET A 1 -0.07 7.77 20.30
CA MET A 1 0.44 6.46 19.80
C MET A 1 -0.25 6.16 18.47
N SER A 2 0.45 6.19 17.33
CA SER A 2 -0.15 5.74 16.06
C SER A 2 -0.16 4.22 16.01
N GLN A 3 -1.33 3.59 16.14
CA GLN A 3 -1.47 2.18 15.82
C GLN A 3 -1.12 1.98 14.34
N ARG A 4 -0.03 1.27 14.06
CA ARG A 4 0.21 0.73 12.71
C ARG A 4 -0.87 -0.31 12.45
N GLN A 5 -1.88 0.08 11.68
CA GLN A 5 -2.94 -0.83 11.25
C GLN A 5 -2.44 -1.66 10.07
N SER A 6 -2.79 -2.95 10.05
CA SER A 6 -2.43 -3.83 8.94
C SER A 6 -3.42 -4.99 8.81
N VAL A 7 -3.55 -5.50 7.59
CA VAL A 7 -4.34 -6.69 7.25
C VAL A 7 -3.42 -7.71 6.58
N ALA A 8 -3.68 -9.00 6.82
CA ALA A 8 -2.93 -10.07 6.16
C ALA A 8 -3.31 -10.13 4.67
N LEU A 9 -2.33 -10.39 3.82
CA LEU A 9 -2.53 -10.67 2.41
C LEU A 9 -2.49 -12.18 2.18
N SER A 10 -3.47 -12.70 1.47
CA SER A 10 -3.38 -14.03 0.89
C SER A 10 -2.32 -14.09 -0.22
N ALA A 11 -1.91 -15.31 -0.59
CA ALA A 11 -0.96 -15.50 -1.69
C ALA A 11 -1.48 -14.93 -3.03
N VAL A 12 -2.79 -15.03 -3.28
CA VAL A 12 -3.43 -14.50 -4.49
C VAL A 12 -3.39 -12.97 -4.51
N GLU A 13 -3.65 -12.32 -3.38
CA GLU A 13 -3.61 -10.86 -3.29
C GLU A 13 -2.18 -10.33 -3.43
N LEU A 14 -1.22 -10.98 -2.78
CA LEU A 14 0.19 -10.62 -2.93
C LEU A 14 0.62 -10.74 -4.39
N GLN A 15 0.30 -11.87 -5.05
CA GLN A 15 0.66 -12.08 -6.44
C GLN A 15 0.01 -11.05 -7.37
N THR A 16 -1.22 -10.65 -7.09
CA THR A 16 -1.94 -9.63 -7.84
C THR A 16 -1.25 -8.26 -7.70
N LEU A 17 -0.88 -7.87 -6.48
CA LEU A 17 -0.17 -6.62 -6.23
C LEU A 17 1.22 -6.60 -6.91
N GLU A 18 1.95 -7.70 -6.89
CA GLU A 18 3.22 -7.83 -7.61
C GLU A 18 3.05 -7.66 -9.13
N ASN A 19 2.01 -8.27 -9.69
CA ASN A 19 1.70 -8.14 -11.12
C ASN A 19 1.33 -6.69 -11.48
N ASN A 20 0.53 -6.03 -10.64
CA ASN A 20 0.20 -4.62 -10.82
C ASN A 20 1.45 -3.75 -10.79
N LEU A 21 2.32 -3.92 -9.78
CA LEU A 21 3.58 -3.16 -9.69
C LEU A 21 4.47 -3.39 -10.93
N ARG A 22 4.57 -4.64 -11.41
CA ARG A 22 5.31 -4.96 -12.64
C ARG A 22 4.71 -4.24 -13.85
N ALA A 23 3.38 -4.22 -13.98
CA ALA A 23 2.68 -3.52 -15.06
C ALA A 23 2.89 -2.00 -14.99
N ARG A 24 2.80 -1.39 -13.79
CA ARG A 24 3.07 0.04 -13.59
C ARG A 24 4.49 0.42 -14.01
N ARG A 25 5.49 -0.40 -13.65
CA ARG A 25 6.89 -0.21 -14.07
C ARG A 25 7.04 -0.32 -15.59
N GLY A 26 6.44 -1.33 -16.21
CA GLY A 26 6.44 -1.48 -17.67
C GLY A 26 5.84 -0.27 -18.38
N ALA A 27 4.70 0.23 -17.91
CA ALA A 27 4.05 1.41 -18.46
C ALA A 27 4.93 2.66 -18.37
N SER A 28 5.63 2.88 -17.26
CA SER A 28 6.50 4.06 -17.11
C SER A 28 7.69 4.13 -18.07
N VAL A 29 8.07 2.99 -18.66
CA VAL A 29 9.13 2.92 -19.66
C VAL A 29 8.59 3.10 -21.08
N LEU A 30 7.39 2.57 -21.34
CA LEU A 30 6.84 2.47 -22.70
C LEU A 30 5.89 3.62 -23.08
N VAL A 31 5.33 4.33 -22.09
CA VAL A 31 4.26 5.31 -22.32
C VAL A 31 4.72 6.71 -21.92
N ILE A 32 4.76 7.61 -22.90
CA ILE A 32 5.06 9.03 -22.66
C ILE A 32 3.95 9.64 -21.80
N GLY A 33 4.34 10.33 -20.72
CA GLY A 33 3.39 10.94 -19.78
C GLY A 33 2.77 9.96 -18.79
N ALA A 34 3.28 8.73 -18.68
CA ALA A 34 2.85 7.81 -17.64
C ALA A 34 3.07 8.41 -16.24
N ARG A 35 2.11 8.16 -15.33
CA ARG A 35 2.27 8.47 -13.90
C ARG A 35 3.45 7.72 -13.31
N CYS A 36 4.05 8.28 -12.26
CA CYS A 36 5.10 7.61 -11.50
C CYS A 36 4.59 6.22 -11.03
N PRO A 37 5.33 5.12 -11.27
CA PRO A 37 4.87 3.78 -10.93
C PRO A 37 4.42 3.61 -9.48
N MET A 38 5.15 4.24 -8.55
CA MET A 38 4.85 4.12 -7.12
C MET A 38 3.58 4.87 -6.73
N GLU A 39 3.29 6.01 -7.36
CA GLU A 39 2.06 6.76 -7.13
C GLU A 39 0.84 6.00 -7.68
N ALA A 40 0.94 5.48 -8.91
CA ALA A 40 -0.11 4.65 -9.48
C ALA A 40 -0.31 3.35 -8.67
N PHE A 41 0.76 2.79 -8.11
CA PHE A 41 0.67 1.60 -7.26
C PHE A 41 0.02 1.88 -5.89
N GLN A 42 0.05 3.11 -5.38
CA GLN A 42 -0.71 3.45 -4.17
C GLN A 42 -2.23 3.35 -4.39
N ASP A 43 -2.71 3.63 -5.61
CA ASP A 43 -4.13 3.43 -5.96
C ASP A 43 -4.47 1.92 -5.96
N ASP A 44 -3.59 1.08 -6.52
CA ASP A 44 -3.75 -0.38 -6.51
C ASP A 44 -3.79 -0.94 -5.08
N LEU A 45 -2.94 -0.43 -4.19
CA LEU A 45 -2.93 -0.80 -2.78
C LEU A 45 -4.21 -0.35 -2.06
N ARG A 46 -4.72 0.84 -2.37
CA ARG A 46 -5.98 1.36 -1.81
C ARG A 46 -7.17 0.49 -2.23
N GLU A 47 -7.25 0.09 -3.49
CA GLU A 47 -8.30 -0.81 -3.97
C GLU A 47 -8.25 -2.17 -3.27
N SER A 48 -7.06 -2.76 -3.13
CA SER A 48 -6.90 -4.02 -2.40
C SER A 48 -7.28 -3.86 -0.92
N ALA A 49 -6.92 -2.75 -0.28
CA ALA A 49 -7.32 -2.46 1.09
C ALA A 49 -8.85 -2.43 1.25
N GLN A 50 -9.55 -1.75 0.32
CA GLN A 50 -11.02 -1.70 0.32
C GLN A 50 -11.66 -3.09 0.18
N ARG A 51 -11.16 -3.93 -0.74
CA ARG A 51 -11.64 -5.31 -0.92
C ARG A 51 -11.46 -6.16 0.35
N LEU A 52 -10.40 -5.90 1.09
CA LEU A 52 -10.07 -6.55 2.36
C LEU A 52 -10.82 -5.98 3.57
N GLY A 53 -11.68 -4.97 3.38
CA GLY A 53 -12.33 -4.26 4.48
C GLY A 53 -11.35 -3.44 5.34
N PHE A 54 -10.16 -3.16 4.83
CA PHE A 54 -9.14 -2.36 5.50
C PHE A 54 -9.22 -0.90 5.06
N GLN A 55 -9.77 -0.04 5.91
CA GLN A 55 -10.01 1.37 5.61
C GLN A 55 -9.33 2.26 6.67
N PRO A 56 -8.02 2.52 6.53
CA PRO A 56 -7.34 3.42 7.44
C PRO A 56 -7.84 4.86 7.29
N GLU A 57 -7.91 5.57 8.41
CA GLU A 57 -8.38 6.96 8.45
C GLU A 57 -7.22 7.96 8.30
N GLY A 58 -7.54 9.12 7.70
CA GLY A 58 -6.62 10.26 7.54
C GLY A 58 -5.67 10.13 6.36
N ASP A 59 -4.72 11.07 6.28
CA ASP A 59 -3.71 11.09 5.23
C ASP A 59 -2.54 10.15 5.57
N GLY A 60 -2.01 9.48 4.55
CA GLY A 60 -0.93 8.51 4.72
C GLY A 60 -0.67 7.72 3.44
N ARG A 61 0.05 6.62 3.59
CA ARG A 61 0.40 5.72 2.49
C ARG A 61 0.24 4.26 2.87
N PHE A 62 -0.09 3.45 1.88
CA PHE A 62 -0.08 2.01 2.02
C PHE A 62 1.32 1.45 1.84
N ILE A 63 1.66 0.46 2.64
CA ILE A 63 2.93 -0.27 2.58
C ILE A 63 2.67 -1.78 2.53
N VAL A 64 3.45 -2.51 1.75
CA VAL A 64 3.46 -3.98 1.78
C VAL A 64 4.66 -4.42 2.61
N SER A 65 4.41 -5.24 3.62
CA SER A 65 5.47 -5.83 4.47
C SER A 65 5.50 -7.35 4.25
N ILE A 66 6.68 -7.87 3.90
CA ILE A 66 6.92 -9.31 3.72
C ILE A 66 7.75 -9.80 4.91
N SER A 67 7.23 -10.80 5.63
CA SER A 67 7.90 -11.39 6.77
C SER A 67 8.85 -12.50 6.32
N PRO A 68 9.96 -12.77 7.05
CA PRO A 68 10.91 -13.85 6.71
C PRO A 68 10.29 -15.26 6.62
N GLY A 69 9.07 -15.46 7.14
CA GLY A 69 8.31 -16.71 7.04
C GLY A 69 7.29 -16.76 5.89
N GLY A 70 7.38 -15.87 4.89
CA GLY A 70 6.50 -15.85 3.72
C GLY A 70 5.14 -15.19 3.93
N GLY A 71 4.82 -14.75 5.15
CA GLY A 71 3.61 -13.97 5.43
C GLY A 71 3.72 -12.54 4.90
N ALA A 72 2.72 -12.09 4.13
CA ALA A 72 2.63 -10.72 3.66
C ALA A 72 1.48 -9.96 4.34
N LYS A 73 1.68 -8.66 4.56
CA LYS A 73 0.68 -7.77 5.12
C LYS A 73 0.61 -6.48 4.33
N LEU A 74 -0.61 -5.97 4.17
CA LEU A 74 -0.88 -4.62 3.72
C LEU A 74 -1.06 -3.74 4.96
N GLY A 75 -0.16 -2.78 5.14
CA GLY A 75 -0.17 -1.84 6.24
C GLY A 75 -0.47 -0.41 5.81
N TRP A 76 -0.83 0.42 6.78
CA TRP A 76 -0.98 1.86 6.63
C TRP A 76 0.05 2.61 7.46
N GLU A 77 0.67 3.61 6.84
CA GLU A 77 1.58 4.54 7.50
C GLU A 77 1.01 5.97 7.39
N PRO A 78 0.53 6.56 8.51
CA PRO A 78 0.02 7.93 8.52
C PRO A 78 1.08 8.96 8.10
N ALA A 79 0.69 9.99 7.35
CA ALA A 79 1.58 11.04 6.86
C ALA A 79 2.14 11.94 7.99
N LYS A 80 1.44 12.00 9.13
CA LYS A 80 1.90 12.59 10.40
C LYS A 80 1.50 11.66 11.54
N ALA A 81 2.41 11.39 12.48
CA ALA A 81 1.99 10.96 13.81
C ALA A 81 1.06 12.05 14.37
N PRO A 82 -0.09 11.73 15.02
CA PRO A 82 -0.88 12.75 15.68
C PRO A 82 0.05 13.45 16.67
N THR A 83 0.33 14.72 16.40
CA THR A 83 1.12 15.56 17.28
C THR A 83 0.31 15.61 18.57
N HIS A 84 0.73 14.86 19.58
CA HIS A 84 0.22 15.05 20.93
C HIS A 84 0.63 16.46 21.32
N THR A 85 -0.27 17.42 21.14
CA THR A 85 -0.13 18.74 21.76
C THR A 85 -0.20 18.49 23.26
N ILE A 86 0.96 18.50 23.92
CA ILE A 86 1.03 18.57 25.37
C ILE A 86 0.64 20.02 25.72
N HIS A 87 -0.36 20.14 26.60
CA HIS A 87 -0.95 21.40 27.08
C HIS A 87 0.08 22.33 27.73
#